data_AF-A0A1B6EZY7-F1
#
_entry.id   AF-A0A1B6EZY7-F1
#
_cell.length_a   1.000
_cell.length_b   1.000
_cell.length_c   1.000
_cell.angle_alpha   90.00
_cell.angle_beta   90.00
_cell.angle_gamma   90.00
#
_symmetry.space_group_name_H-M   'P 1'
#
loop_
_entity.id
_entity.type
_entity.pdbx_description
1 polymer ?
#
loop_
_entity_poly.entity_id
_entity_poly.type
_entity_poly.pdbx_seq_one_letter_code
_entity_poly.pdbx_strand_id
1 'polypeptide(L)'
;MNRIAKTPKLVISNVFQLDTLRLGAFFAGFGGVFRMVSCLLRHVRGEDCQLHAVPAGLGAGLAFFFFRDNTAALYAMWKTIQILYNMGVDKGHLPPFPGGSVFFHALATAILFHAAIIEPHNVRPSYWRFLTNISGHRINMMNRECLDVFGLDSSESLRIAQARLLKR
;
A
#
# COMPACT_ATOMS: atom_id res chain seq x y z
N MET A 1 -20.29 16.83 -7.15
CA MET A 1 -21.29 15.77 -7.43
C MET A 1 -22.41 16.18 -8.38
N ASN A 2 -22.83 17.46 -8.47
CA ASN A 2 -23.98 17.88 -9.28
C ASN A 2 -23.84 17.80 -10.82
N ARG A 3 -22.63 17.55 -11.37
CA ARG A 3 -22.42 17.38 -12.83
C ARG A 3 -22.79 15.99 -13.35
N ILE A 4 -22.62 14.95 -12.53
CA ILE A 4 -22.80 13.55 -12.94
C ILE A 4 -24.29 13.24 -13.18
N ALA A 5 -25.17 13.79 -12.34
CA ALA A 5 -26.62 13.62 -12.48
C ALA A 5 -27.23 14.28 -13.74
N LYS A 6 -26.54 15.26 -14.35
CA LYS A 6 -27.08 16.04 -15.48
C LYS A 6 -26.68 15.50 -16.86
N THR A 7 -25.75 14.55 -16.95
CA THR A 7 -25.25 14.03 -18.24
C THR A 7 -25.05 12.51 -18.20
N PRO A 8 -26.05 11.70 -18.59
CA PRO A 8 -25.96 10.23 -18.55
C PRO A 8 -24.88 9.68 -19.51
N LYS A 9 -24.60 10.39 -20.61
CA LYS A 9 -23.52 10.03 -21.54
C LYS A 9 -22.13 10.07 -20.89
N LEU A 10 -21.93 10.95 -19.90
CA LEU A 10 -20.66 11.05 -19.18
C LEU A 10 -20.43 9.83 -18.26
N VAL A 11 -21.50 9.27 -17.70
CA VAL A 11 -21.43 8.07 -16.86
C VAL A 11 -21.00 6.86 -17.68
N ILE A 12 -21.63 6.64 -18.83
CA ILE A 12 -21.29 5.53 -19.74
C ILE A 12 -19.84 5.68 -20.21
N SER A 13 -19.44 6.88 -20.62
CA SER A 13 -18.05 7.18 -21.02
C SER A 13 -17.02 6.87 -19.93
N ASN A 14 -17.30 7.21 -18.67
CA ASN A 14 -16.39 6.95 -17.55
C ASN A 14 -16.34 5.48 -17.13
N VAL A 15 -17.44 4.73 -17.30
CA VAL A 15 -17.47 3.28 -17.04
C VAL A 15 -16.62 2.52 -18.07
N PHE A 16 -16.66 2.95 -19.34
CA PHE A 16 -15.84 2.39 -20.41
C PHE A 16 -14.42 2.97 -20.47
N GLN A 17 -14.01 3.78 -19.49
CA GLN A 17 -12.63 4.22 -19.39
C GLN A 17 -11.72 3.04 -19.03
N LEU A 18 -10.59 2.93 -19.73
CA LEU A 18 -9.59 1.87 -19.55
C LEU A 18 -9.14 1.70 -18.10
N ASP A 19 -9.01 2.78 -17.34
CA ASP A 19 -8.58 2.72 -15.93
C ASP A 19 -9.64 2.07 -15.04
N THR A 20 -10.92 2.40 -15.25
CA THR A 20 -12.06 1.79 -14.56
C THR A 20 -12.17 0.30 -14.90
N LEU A 21 -12.00 -0.04 -16.18
CA LEU A 21 -12.02 -1.44 -16.64
C LEU A 21 -10.83 -2.24 -16.09
N ARG A 22 -9.63 -1.65 -16.00
CA ARG A 22 -8.45 -2.27 -15.39
C ARG A 22 -8.67 -2.56 -13.90
N LEU A 23 -9.30 -1.63 -13.18
CA LEU A 23 -9.66 -1.82 -11.78
C LEU A 23 -10.70 -2.95 -11.62
N GLY A 24 -11.73 -2.98 -12.47
CA GLY A 24 -12.71 -4.06 -12.49
C GLY A 24 -12.08 -5.43 -12.82
N ALA A 25 -11.21 -5.48 -13.82
CA ALA A 25 -10.45 -6.67 -14.19
C ALA A 25 -9.52 -7.15 -13.06
N PHE A 26 -8.94 -6.22 -12.30
CA PHE A 26 -8.13 -6.55 -11.12
C PHE A 26 -8.96 -7.25 -10.04
N PHE A 27 -10.12 -6.68 -9.65
CA PHE A 27 -10.96 -7.29 -8.62
C PHE A 27 -11.54 -8.64 -9.08
N ALA A 28 -12.01 -8.72 -10.32
CA ALA A 28 -12.49 -9.96 -10.91
C ALA A 28 -11.39 -11.02 -11.01
N GLY A 29 -10.20 -10.63 -11.48
CA GLY A 29 -9.03 -11.49 -11.63
C GLY A 29 -8.53 -12.01 -10.27
N PHE A 30 -8.44 -11.15 -9.26
CA PHE A 30 -8.02 -11.54 -7.91
C PHE A 30 -8.95 -12.61 -7.32
N GLY A 31 -10.26 -12.35 -7.32
CA GLY A 31 -11.25 -13.31 -6.82
C GLY A 31 -11.33 -14.59 -7.65
N GLY A 32 -11.26 -14.45 -8.98
CA GLY A 32 -11.30 -15.57 -9.92
C GLY A 32 -10.11 -16.51 -9.76
N VAL A 33 -8.89 -15.97 -9.72
CA VAL A 33 -7.66 -16.76 -9.52
C VAL A 33 -7.66 -17.41 -8.15
N PHE A 34 -8.07 -16.69 -7.09
CA PHE A 34 -8.17 -17.26 -5.75
C PHE A 34 -9.07 -18.50 -5.73
N ARG A 35 -10.26 -18.41 -6.34
CA ARG A 35 -11.21 -19.52 -6.39
C ARG A 35 -10.73 -20.65 -7.30
N MET A 36 -10.16 -20.32 -8.46
CA MET A 36 -9.61 -21.29 -9.40
C MET A 36 -8.52 -22.14 -8.73
N VAL A 37 -7.56 -21.51 -8.05
CA VAL A 37 -6.47 -22.20 -7.34
C VAL A 37 -7.03 -23.02 -6.17
N SER A 38 -7.95 -22.47 -5.38
CA SER A 38 -8.57 -23.19 -4.25
C SER A 38 -9.32 -24.44 -4.70
N CYS A 39 -10.11 -24.34 -5.77
CA CYS A 39 -10.84 -25.48 -6.34
C CYS A 39 -9.89 -26.52 -6.94
N LEU A 40 -8.85 -26.09 -7.63
CA LEU A 40 -7.85 -26.98 -8.21
C LEU A 40 -7.09 -27.77 -7.13
N LEU A 41 -6.67 -27.10 -6.04
CA LEU A 41 -6.02 -27.77 -4.90
C LEU A 41 -6.97 -28.75 -4.20
N ARG A 42 -8.25 -28.39 -4.03
CA ARG A 42 -9.25 -29.29 -3.46
C ARG A 42 -9.47 -30.53 -4.32
N HIS A 43 -9.49 -30.37 -5.65
CA HIS A 43 -9.68 -31.49 -6.56
C HIS A 43 -8.47 -32.43 -6.56
N VAL A 44 -7.25 -31.89 -6.53
CA VAL A 44 -6.01 -32.70 -6.51
C VAL A 44 -5.82 -33.42 -5.17
N ARG A 45 -6.16 -32.79 -4.05
CA ARG A 45 -5.92 -33.35 -2.71
C ARG A 45 -7.09 -34.14 -2.13
N GLY A 46 -8.29 -34.00 -2.70
CA GLY A 46 -9.52 -34.67 -2.24
C GLY A 46 -10.06 -34.17 -0.90
N GLU A 47 -9.40 -33.22 -0.26
CA GLU A 47 -9.72 -32.70 1.08
C GLU A 47 -9.88 -31.18 1.08
N ASP A 48 -10.73 -30.66 1.97
CA ASP A 48 -10.88 -29.23 2.19
C ASP A 48 -10.09 -28.77 3.41
N CYS A 49 -8.86 -28.30 3.19
CA CYS A 49 -8.00 -27.75 4.24
C CYS A 49 -7.92 -26.21 4.17
N GLN A 50 -7.92 -25.55 5.33
CA GLN A 50 -7.70 -24.09 5.43
C GLN A 50 -6.33 -23.65 4.86
N LEU A 51 -5.34 -24.55 4.85
CA LEU A 51 -4.00 -24.27 4.32
C LEU A 51 -3.98 -24.01 2.82
N HIS A 52 -4.99 -24.45 2.06
CA HIS A 52 -5.12 -24.15 0.62
C HIS A 52 -5.35 -22.66 0.34
N ALA A 53 -5.82 -21.89 1.34
CA ALA A 53 -6.02 -20.45 1.20
C ALA A 53 -4.68 -19.68 1.02
N VAL A 54 -3.57 -20.21 1.54
CA VAL A 54 -2.25 -19.57 1.43
C VAL A 54 -1.73 -19.56 -0.02
N PRO A 55 -1.56 -20.72 -0.71
CA PRO A 55 -1.15 -20.73 -2.10
C PRO A 55 -2.18 -20.08 -3.03
N ALA A 56 -3.48 -20.18 -2.72
CA ALA A 56 -4.52 -19.49 -3.46
C ALA A 56 -4.41 -17.96 -3.34
N GLY A 57 -4.13 -17.44 -2.15
CA GLY A 57 -3.88 -16.02 -1.92
C GLY A 57 -2.61 -15.52 -2.61
N LEU A 58 -1.53 -16.29 -2.58
CA LEU A 58 -0.28 -15.96 -3.28
C LEU A 58 -0.48 -15.93 -4.81
N GLY A 59 -1.19 -16.92 -5.36
CA GLY A 59 -1.54 -16.96 -6.77
C GLY A 59 -2.45 -15.78 -7.17
N ALA A 60 -3.45 -15.47 -6.35
CA ALA A 60 -4.33 -14.32 -6.56
C ALA A 60 -3.58 -12.99 -6.53
N GLY A 61 -2.51 -12.89 -5.74
CA GLY A 61 -1.62 -11.73 -5.71
C GLY A 61 -1.03 -11.37 -7.08
N LEU A 62 -0.88 -12.34 -7.99
CA LEU A 62 -0.44 -12.08 -9.37
C LEU A 62 -1.44 -11.20 -10.15
N ALA A 63 -2.70 -11.09 -9.70
CA ALA A 63 -3.67 -10.18 -10.31
C ALA A 63 -3.22 -8.70 -10.23
N PHE A 64 -2.38 -8.32 -9.25
CA PHE A 64 -1.83 -6.97 -9.15
C PHE A 64 -0.93 -6.58 -10.35
N PHE A 65 -0.49 -7.53 -11.18
CA PHE A 65 0.20 -7.20 -12.43
C PHE A 65 -0.71 -6.47 -13.43
N PHE A 66 -2.03 -6.71 -13.41
CA PHE A 66 -2.99 -6.03 -14.28
C PHE A 66 -3.29 -4.59 -13.83
N PHE A 67 -3.22 -4.32 -12.53
CA PHE A 67 -3.42 -2.98 -11.96
C PHE A 67 -2.20 -2.56 -11.13
N ARG A 68 -1.23 -1.95 -11.83
CA ARG A 68 0.06 -1.55 -11.27
C ARG A 68 -0.03 -0.21 -10.54
N ASP A 69 -0.76 -0.17 -9.43
CA ASP A 69 -0.69 0.94 -8.48
C ASP A 69 -0.05 0.48 -7.17
N ASN A 70 1.18 0.96 -6.93
CA ASN A 70 1.93 0.68 -5.71
C ASN A 70 1.17 1.10 -4.44
N THR A 71 0.28 2.09 -4.53
CA THR A 71 -0.53 2.56 -3.40
C THR A 71 -1.55 1.50 -2.99
N ALA A 72 -2.27 0.96 -3.96
CA ALA A 72 -3.28 -0.08 -3.73
C ALA A 72 -2.62 -1.39 -3.26
N ALA A 73 -1.50 -1.77 -3.88
CA ALA A 73 -0.73 -2.95 -3.50
C ALA A 73 -0.19 -2.84 -2.05
N LEU A 74 0.41 -1.70 -1.70
CA LEU A 74 0.92 -1.48 -0.34
C LEU A 74 -0.21 -1.47 0.68
N TYR A 75 -1.35 -0.85 0.36
CA TYR A 75 -2.52 -0.85 1.23
C TYR A 75 -3.07 -2.26 1.46
N ALA A 76 -3.19 -3.05 0.39
CA ALA A 76 -3.65 -4.43 0.48
C ALA A 76 -2.68 -5.31 1.30
N MET A 77 -1.37 -5.16 1.07
CA MET A 77 -0.33 -5.83 1.86
C MET A 77 -0.46 -5.48 3.34
N TRP A 78 -0.58 -4.19 3.65
CA TRP A 78 -0.73 -3.70 5.01
C TRP A 78 -1.97 -4.25 5.72
N LYS A 79 -3.13 -4.20 5.04
CA LYS A 79 -4.38 -4.75 5.57
C LYS A 79 -4.32 -6.25 5.78
N THR A 80 -3.65 -6.97 4.89
CA THR A 80 -3.42 -8.42 5.04
C THR A 80 -2.61 -8.72 6.30
N ILE A 81 -1.53 -7.99 6.56
CA ILE A 81 -0.72 -8.15 7.79
C ILE A 81 -1.58 -7.87 9.02
N GLN A 82 -2.38 -6.79 9.00
CA GLN A 82 -3.28 -6.44 10.10
C GLN A 82 -4.29 -7.56 10.39
N ILE A 83 -4.92 -8.11 9.35
CA ILE A 83 -5.89 -9.21 9.47
C ILE A 83 -5.20 -10.47 9.99
N LEU A 84 -4.04 -10.82 9.45
CA LEU A 84 -3.30 -12.00 9.85
C LEU A 84 -2.88 -11.94 11.32
N TYR A 85 -2.45 -10.77 11.80
CA TYR A 85 -2.15 -10.55 13.21
C TYR A 85 -3.39 -10.77 14.08
N ASN A 86 -4.52 -10.15 13.74
CA ASN A 86 -5.77 -10.32 14.50
C ASN A 86 -6.21 -11.79 14.53
N MET A 87 -6.20 -12.47 13.39
CA MET A 87 -6.52 -13.90 13.31
C MET A 87 -5.56 -14.77 14.14
N GLY A 88 -4.27 -14.39 14.21
CA GLY A 88 -3.28 -15.10 15.02
C GLY A 88 -3.48 -14.90 16.52
N VAL A 89 -3.92 -13.71 16.93
CA VAL A 89 -4.32 -13.41 18.32
C VAL A 89 -5.59 -14.18 18.69
N ASP A 90 -6.60 -14.19 17.82
CA ASP A 90 -7.88 -14.89 18.04
C ASP A 90 -7.68 -16.41 18.20
N LYS A 91 -6.70 -16.98 17.49
CA LYS A 91 -6.33 -18.40 17.60
C LYS A 91 -5.41 -18.71 18.78
N GLY A 92 -4.98 -17.71 19.55
CA GLY A 92 -4.10 -17.88 20.71
C GLY A 92 -2.64 -18.16 20.38
N HIS A 93 -2.20 -17.95 19.12
CA HIS A 93 -0.79 -18.14 18.72
C HIS A 93 0.09 -16.93 19.08
N LEU A 94 -0.49 -15.74 19.14
CA LEU A 94 0.21 -14.49 19.42
C LEU A 94 -0.34 -13.87 20.71
N PRO A 95 0.51 -13.31 21.59
CA PRO A 95 0.03 -12.62 22.77
C PRO A 95 -0.79 -11.39 22.36
N PRO A 96 -1.96 -11.15 22.99
CA PRO A 96 -2.77 -9.98 22.69
C PRO A 96 -2.05 -8.71 23.15
N PHE A 97 -1.42 -8.00 22.20
CA PHE A 97 -0.81 -6.71 22.49
C PHE A 97 -1.86 -5.59 22.44
N PRO A 98 -2.03 -4.80 23.51
CA PRO A 98 -2.96 -3.66 23.50
C PRO A 98 -2.51 -2.66 22.44
N GLY A 99 -3.33 -2.46 21.41
CA GLY A 99 -3.01 -1.58 20.30
C GLY A 99 -1.95 -2.13 19.32
N GLY A 100 -1.82 -3.45 19.15
CA GLY A 100 -0.86 -4.05 18.22
C GLY A 100 -0.91 -3.45 16.79
N SER A 101 -2.10 -3.16 16.27
CA SER A 101 -2.27 -2.46 14.99
C SER A 101 -1.67 -1.05 14.97
N VAL A 102 -1.76 -0.32 16.08
CA VAL A 102 -1.16 1.00 16.27
C VAL A 102 0.35 0.89 16.35
N PHE A 103 0.87 -0.13 17.06
CA PHE A 103 2.30 -0.39 17.12
C PHE A 103 2.90 -0.64 15.74
N PHE A 104 2.29 -1.54 14.95
CA PHE A 104 2.76 -1.78 13.58
C PHE A 104 2.71 -0.48 12.76
N HIS A 105 1.61 0.28 12.85
CA HIS A 105 1.48 1.54 12.11
C HIS A 105 2.57 2.55 12.52
N ALA A 106 2.85 2.66 13.81
CA ALA A 106 3.90 3.52 14.34
C ALA A 106 5.29 3.06 13.86
N LEU A 107 5.55 1.75 13.84
CA LEU A 107 6.80 1.17 13.33
C LEU A 107 7.00 1.49 11.84
N ALA A 108 5.97 1.27 11.01
CA ALA A 108 6.02 1.59 9.58
C ALA A 108 6.24 3.09 9.35
N THR A 109 5.57 3.93 10.15
CA THR A 109 5.73 5.39 10.09
C THR A 109 7.13 5.82 10.53
N ALA A 110 7.72 5.16 11.54
CA ALA A 110 9.08 5.42 12.01
C ALA A 110 10.13 5.09 10.92
N ILE A 111 9.99 3.95 10.24
CA ILE A 111 10.85 3.59 9.09
C ILE A 111 10.73 4.63 7.99
N LEU A 112 9.50 5.08 7.70
CA LEU A 112 9.26 6.11 6.69
C LEU A 112 9.87 7.47 7.07
N PHE A 113 9.81 7.86 8.35
CA PHE A 113 10.49 9.05 8.86
C PHE A 113 12.01 8.92 8.75
N HIS A 114 12.56 7.76 9.07
CA HIS A 114 14.00 7.51 8.94
C HIS A 114 14.48 7.69 7.50
N ALA A 115 13.78 7.07 6.54
CA ALA A 115 14.06 7.24 5.12
C ALA A 115 13.92 8.70 4.68
N ALA A 116 12.92 9.42 5.18
CA ALA A 116 12.68 10.84 4.85
C ALA A 116 13.70 11.81 5.47
N ILE A 117 14.40 11.41 6.54
CA ILE A 117 15.46 12.20 7.16
C ILE A 117 16.77 12.02 6.40
N ILE A 118 17.16 10.77 6.11
CA ILE A 118 18.44 10.43 5.49
C ILE A 118 18.43 10.67 3.98
N GLU A 119 17.46 10.10 3.26
CA GLU A 119 17.38 10.14 1.80
C GLU A 119 15.97 10.55 1.31
N PRO A 120 15.58 11.82 1.52
CA PRO A 120 14.26 12.34 1.13
C PRO A 120 13.93 12.18 -0.36
N HIS A 121 14.93 12.11 -1.24
CA HIS A 121 14.74 11.96 -2.69
C HIS A 121 14.11 10.62 -3.10
N ASN A 122 14.25 9.58 -2.28
CA ASN A 122 13.71 8.24 -2.51
C ASN A 122 12.24 8.12 -2.05
N VAL A 123 11.75 9.07 -1.26
CA VAL A 123 10.38 9.07 -0.74
C VAL A 123 9.39 9.57 -1.79
N ARG A 124 8.31 8.81 -2.00
CA ARG A 124 7.25 9.20 -2.93
C ARG A 124 6.59 10.52 -2.46
N PRO A 125 6.27 11.46 -3.38
CA PRO A 125 5.64 12.74 -3.03
C PRO A 125 4.42 12.67 -2.10
N SER A 126 3.57 11.66 -2.27
CA SER A 126 2.39 11.45 -1.42
C SER A 126 2.77 11.18 0.04
N TYR A 127 3.82 10.38 0.26
CA TYR A 127 4.32 10.08 1.60
C TYR A 127 4.99 11.29 2.22
N TRP A 128 5.73 12.07 1.42
CA TRP A 128 6.29 13.34 1.89
C TRP A 128 5.21 14.30 2.41
N ARG A 129 4.11 14.47 1.65
CA ARG A 129 2.96 15.29 2.10
C ARG A 129 2.34 14.75 3.38
N PHE A 130 2.19 13.43 3.51
CA PHE A 130 1.70 12.81 4.73
C PHE A 130 2.61 13.10 5.94
N LEU A 131 3.94 12.91 5.81
CA LEU A 131 4.91 13.20 6.86
C LEU A 131 4.97 14.68 7.21
N THR A 132 4.86 15.56 6.22
CA THR A 132 4.84 17.00 6.42
C THR A 132 3.59 17.41 7.20
N ASN A 133 2.43 16.86 6.86
CA ASN A 133 1.17 17.14 7.55
C ASN A 133 1.19 16.63 9.00
N ILE A 134 1.64 15.40 9.24
CA ILE A 134 1.66 14.81 10.58
C ILE A 134 2.70 15.48 11.51
N SER A 135 3.79 16.00 10.94
CA SER A 135 4.84 16.71 11.69
C SER A 135 4.56 18.21 11.88
N GLY A 136 3.53 18.75 11.22
CA GLY A 136 3.26 20.19 11.19
C GLY A 136 4.36 20.98 10.48
N HIS A 137 4.83 20.49 9.33
CA HIS A 137 5.91 21.05 8.52
C HIS A 137 7.31 21.05 9.14
N ARG A 138 7.48 20.50 10.36
CA ARG A 138 8.77 20.46 11.05
C ARG A 138 9.83 19.65 10.32
N ILE A 139 9.44 18.60 9.60
CA ILE A 139 10.37 17.78 8.80
C ILE A 139 11.11 18.59 7.71
N ASN A 140 10.53 19.69 7.24
CA ASN A 140 11.13 20.58 6.26
C ASN A 140 12.17 21.53 6.88
N MET A 141 12.03 21.82 8.17
CA MET A 141 12.88 22.78 8.90
C MET A 141 14.06 22.11 9.62
N MET A 142 14.10 20.77 9.64
CA MET A 142 15.18 20.02 10.27
C MET A 142 16.50 20.24 9.51
N ASN A 143 17.52 20.74 10.22
CA ASN A 143 18.86 20.88 9.65
C ASN A 143 19.44 19.48 9.38
N ARG A 144 19.89 19.28 8.13
CA ARG A 144 20.48 18.02 7.65
C ARG A 144 21.96 18.14 7.30
N GLU A 145 22.56 19.34 7.41
CA GLU A 145 24.00 19.55 7.13
C GLU A 145 24.89 18.71 8.04
N CYS A 146 24.43 18.40 9.25
CA CYS A 146 25.13 17.49 10.17
C CYS A 146 25.18 16.04 9.68
N LEU A 147 24.26 15.64 8.79
CA LEU A 147 24.22 14.30 8.20
C LEU A 147 25.13 14.18 6.98
N ASP A 148 25.47 15.31 6.35
CA ASP A 148 26.35 15.33 5.18
C ASP A 148 27.80 14.91 5.53
N VAL A 149 28.19 15.02 6.81
CA VAL A 149 29.48 14.51 7.33
C VAL A 149 29.63 13.00 7.10
N PHE A 150 28.53 12.27 7.01
CA PHE A 150 28.52 10.83 6.72
C PHE A 150 28.58 10.51 5.21
N GLY A 151 28.70 11.52 4.33
CA GLY A 151 28.76 11.34 2.88
C GLY A 151 27.41 11.00 2.23
N LEU A 152 26.30 11.34 2.91
CA LEU A 152 24.94 10.99 2.48
C LEU A 152 24.21 12.11 1.71
N ASP A 153 24.83 13.29 1.54
CA ASP A 153 24.30 14.47 0.83
C ASP A 153 22.79 14.71 1.10
N SER A 154 22.40 14.57 2.37
CA SER A 154 21.03 14.65 2.86
C SER A 154 20.44 16.04 2.67
N SER A 155 21.27 17.09 2.71
CA SER A 155 20.85 18.46 2.43
C SER A 155 20.50 18.69 0.95
N GLU A 156 21.30 18.17 0.02
CA GLU A 156 21.06 18.28 -1.42
C GLU A 156 19.84 17.46 -1.83
N SER A 157 19.73 16.23 -1.34
CA SER A 157 18.60 15.34 -1.64
C SER A 157 17.26 15.92 -1.18
N LEU A 158 17.23 16.73 -0.10
CA LEU A 158 16.04 17.46 0.32
C LEU A 158 15.63 18.51 -0.73
N ARG A 159 16.58 19.28 -1.26
CA ARG A 159 16.31 20.29 -2.29
C ARG A 159 15.74 19.65 -3.55
N ILE A 160 16.29 18.51 -3.95
CA ILE A 160 15.79 17.70 -5.08
C ILE A 160 14.36 17.23 -4.82
N ALA A 161 14.10 16.69 -3.63
CA ALA A 161 12.75 16.23 -3.24
C ALA A 161 11.73 17.38 -3.26
N GLN A 162 12.09 18.55 -2.72
CA GLN A 162 11.24 19.75 -2.72
C GLN A 162 10.98 20.27 -4.14
N ALA A 163 11.99 20.30 -5.01
CA ALA A 163 11.83 20.69 -6.40
C ALA A 163 10.86 19.76 -7.16
N ARG A 164 10.85 18.45 -6.84
CA ARG A 164 9.88 17.50 -7.41
C ARG A 164 8.45 17.76 -6.96
N LEU A 165 8.25 18.30 -5.75
CA LEU A 165 6.93 18.58 -5.21
C LEU A 165 6.27 19.83 -5.81
N LEU A 166 7.07 20.82 -6.22
CA LEU A 166 6.58 22.07 -6.84
C LEU A 166 6.22 21.93 -8.32
N LYS A 167 6.69 20.87 -9.00
CA LYS A 167 6.41 20.61 -10.43
C LYS A 167 5.07 19.91 -10.70
N ARG A 168 4.27 19.58 -9.67
CA ARG A 168 2.99 18.87 -9.78
C ARG A 168 1.87 19.64 -9.10
#